data_AF-A0A660RT34-F1
#
_entry.id   AF-A0A660RT34-F1
#
_cell.length_a   1.000
_cell.length_b   1.000
_cell.length_c   1.000
_cell.angle_alpha   90.00
_cell.angle_beta   90.00
_cell.angle_gamma   90.00
#
_symmetry.space_group_name_H-M   'P 1'
#
loop_
_entity.id
_entity.type
_entity.pdbx_description
1 polymer ?
#
loop_
_entity_poly.entity_id
_entity_poly.type
_entity_poly.pdbx_seq_one_letter_code
_entity_poly.pdbx_strand_id
1 'polypeptide(L)' 'MSACSKELRDKLGALIAFFHIPLEIRRVMYTTNIIESVNSKFRKVIAGRRYFPQKNPLLKCLYMATMELER' A
#
# COMPACT_ATOMS: atom_id res chain seq x y z
N MET A 1 25.44 -2.06 -0.69
CA MET A 1 25.05 -3.25 -1.49
C MET A 1 24.54 -4.43 -0.65
N SER A 2 24.95 -4.61 0.62
CA SER A 2 24.63 -5.83 1.40
C SER A 2 23.21 -5.89 2.02
N ALA A 3 22.55 -4.76 2.27
CA ALA A 3 21.23 -4.73 2.94
C ALA A 3 20.10 -5.30 2.06
N CYS A 4 20.02 -4.85 0.80
CA CYS A 4 19.03 -5.33 -0.16
C CYS A 4 19.15 -6.85 -0.41
N SER A 5 20.38 -7.38 -0.49
CA SER A 5 20.63 -8.81 -0.65
C SER A 5 20.20 -9.66 0.56
N LYS A 6 20.23 -9.08 1.77
CA LYS A 6 19.73 -9.76 2.98
C LYS A 6 18.21 -9.76 3.01
N GLU A 7 17.60 -8.61 2.77
CA GLU A 7 16.14 -8.45 2.81
C GLU A 7 15.41 -9.28 1.75
N LEU A 8 16.02 -9.45 0.57
CA LEU A 8 15.51 -10.33 -0.48
C LEU A 8 15.57 -11.81 -0.06
N ARG A 9 16.60 -12.20 0.69
CA ARG A 9 16.80 -13.56 1.19
C ARG A 9 15.73 -13.91 2.22
N ASP A 10 15.42 -12.97 3.11
CA ASP A 10 14.39 -13.12 4.14
C ASP A 10 12.98 -13.24 3.53
N LYS A 11 12.73 -12.54 2.41
CA LYS A 11 11.43 -12.57 1.70
C LYS A 11 11.32 -13.64 0.61
N LEU A 12 12.34 -14.46 0.41
CA LEU A 12 12.40 -15.45 -0.67
C LEU A 12 11.24 -16.47 -0.59
N GLY A 13 10.87 -16.91 0.61
CA GLY A 13 9.75 -17.83 0.80
C GLY A 13 8.41 -17.27 0.28
N ALA A 14 8.14 -15.99 0.50
CA ALA A 14 6.93 -15.32 0.02
C ALA A 14 6.96 -15.14 -1.51
N LEU A 15 8.13 -14.89 -2.10
CA LEU A 15 8.30 -14.80 -3.54
C LEU A 15 8.01 -16.13 -4.24
N ILE A 16 8.45 -17.25 -3.67
CA ILE A 16 8.17 -18.59 -4.20
C ILE A 16 6.66 -18.85 -4.22
N ALA A 17 5.95 -18.54 -3.12
CA ALA A 17 4.50 -18.67 -3.03
C ALA A 17 3.76 -17.85 -4.10
N PHE A 18 4.26 -16.65 -4.40
CA PHE A 18 3.70 -15.78 -5.43
C PHE A 18 3.77 -16.37 -6.86
N PHE A 19 4.79 -17.18 -7.17
CA PHE A 19 4.90 -17.86 -8.47
C PHE A 19 3.91 -19.01 -8.68
N HIS A 20 3.22 -19.47 -7.62
CA HIS A 20 2.14 -20.46 -7.75
C HIS A 20 0.80 -19.84 -8.19
N ILE A 21 0.66 -18.52 -8.10
CA ILE A 21 -0.55 -17.78 -8.49
C ILE A 21 -0.67 -17.74 -10.03
N PRO A 22 -1.88 -17.91 -10.61
CA PRO A 22 -2.08 -17.85 -12.07
C PRO A 22 -1.69 -16.48 -12.66
N LEU A 23 -1.31 -16.51 -13.93
CA LEU A 23 -0.70 -15.37 -14.63
C LEU A 23 -1.61 -14.11 -14.65
N GLU A 24 -2.92 -14.31 -14.74
CA GLU A 24 -3.92 -13.24 -14.76
C GLU A 24 -3.90 -12.41 -13.48
N ILE A 25 -3.91 -13.08 -12.32
CA ILE A 25 -3.85 -12.44 -11.00
C ILE A 25 -2.47 -11.82 -10.78
N ARG A 26 -1.42 -12.51 -11.24
CA ARG A 26 -0.03 -12.02 -11.12
C ARG A 26 0.17 -10.70 -11.85
N ARG A 27 -0.45 -10.52 -13.02
CA ARG A 27 -0.41 -9.27 -13.78
C ARG A 27 -0.99 -8.11 -12.98
N VAL A 28 -2.14 -8.30 -12.36
CA VAL A 28 -2.77 -7.29 -11.49
C VAL A 28 -1.87 -6.97 -10.29
N MET A 29 -1.24 -7.99 -9.69
CA MET A 29 -0.39 -7.83 -8.52
C MET A 29 0.96 -7.16 -8.83
N TYR A 30 1.52 -7.37 -10.02
CA TYR A 30 2.73 -6.67 -10.48
C TYR A 30 2.49 -5.19 -10.74
N THR A 31 1.27 -4.80 -11.08
CA THR A 31 0.94 -3.38 -11.22
C THR A 31 0.76 -2.76 -9.84
N THR A 32 1.74 -1.95 -9.41
CA THR A 32 1.64 -1.19 -8.16
C THR A 32 0.65 -0.03 -8.26
N ASN A 33 0.18 0.30 -9.48
CA ASN A 33 -0.75 1.40 -9.78
C ASN A 33 -1.96 1.46 -8.83
N ILE A 34 -2.57 0.32 -8.49
CA ILE A 34 -3.75 0.28 -7.61
C ILE A 34 -3.37 0.76 -6.22
N ILE A 35 -2.35 0.15 -5.60
CA ILE A 35 -1.89 0.50 -4.25
C ILE A 35 -1.30 1.91 -4.20
N GLU A 36 -0.55 2.31 -5.23
CA GLU A 36 0.04 3.65 -5.34
C GLU A 36 -1.02 4.74 -5.50
N SER A 37 -2.08 4.48 -6.26
CA SER A 37 -3.19 5.43 -6.43
C SER A 37 -3.90 5.71 -5.11
N VAL A 38 -4.17 4.68 -4.31
CA VAL A 38 -4.77 4.77 -2.97
C VAL A 38 -3.83 5.53 -2.02
N ASN A 39 -2.56 5.13 -1.95
CA ASN A 39 -1.56 5.79 -1.11
C ASN A 39 -1.35 7.26 -1.50
N SER A 40 -1.40 7.58 -2.79
CA SER A 40 -1.34 8.96 -3.28
C SER A 40 -2.51 9.79 -2.78
N LYS A 41 -3.74 9.24 -2.81
CA LYS A 41 -4.93 9.91 -2.29
C LYS A 41 -4.85 10.14 -0.78
N PHE A 42 -4.43 9.13 -0.01
CA PHE A 42 -4.23 9.29 1.43
C PHE A 42 -3.17 10.34 1.76
N ARG A 43 -2.04 10.36 1.05
CA ARG A 43 -1.03 11.41 1.22
C ARG A 43 -1.59 12.80 0.94
N LYS A 44 -2.42 12.98 -0.10
CA LYS A 44 -3.08 14.26 -0.39
C LYS A 44 -3.99 14.72 0.75
N VAL A 45 -4.81 13.81 1.29
CA VAL A 45 -5.74 14.13 2.39
C VAL A 45 -4.98 14.50 3.67
N ILE A 46 -3.86 13.83 3.95
CA ILE A 46 -3.05 14.07 5.15
C ILE A 46 -2.13 15.30 4.99
N ALA A 47 -1.71 15.63 3.76
CA ALA A 47 -0.79 16.75 3.51
C ALA A 47 -1.31 18.10 4.05
N GLY A 48 -2.63 18.31 4.05
CA GLY A 48 -3.26 19.51 4.63
C GLY A 48 -3.39 19.51 6.16
N ARG A 49 -3.13 18.38 6.83
CA ARG A 49 -3.29 18.19 8.29
C ARG A 49 -2.02 17.59 8.90
N ARG A 50 -1.09 18.47 9.26
CA ARG A 50 0.27 18.10 9.68
C ARG A 50 0.35 17.43 11.06
N TYR A 51 -0.67 17.59 11.90
CA TYR A 51 -0.71 17.04 13.25
C TYR A 51 -2.11 16.57 13.63
N PHE A 52 -2.20 15.33 14.11
CA PHE A 52 -3.40 14.80 14.74
C PHE A 52 -3.12 14.57 16.22
N PRO A 53 -3.86 15.21 17.14
CA PRO A 53 -3.62 15.10 18.58
C PRO A 53 -3.95 13.71 19.16
N GLN A 54 -4.78 12.93 18.45
CA GLN A 54 -5.25 11.59 18.84
C GLN A 54 -5.37 10.71 17.59
N LYS A 55 -5.49 9.39 17.75
CA LYS A 55 -5.63 8.45 16.63
C LYS A 55 -7.01 8.50 15.95
N ASN A 56 -8.08 8.77 16.70
CA ASN A 56 -9.46 8.73 16.18
C ASN A 56 -9.71 9.74 15.03
N PRO A 57 -9.25 11.01 15.11
CA PRO A 57 -9.40 11.96 14.01
C PRO A 57 -8.68 11.54 12.73
N LEU A 58 -7.51 10.90 12.84
CA LEU A 58 -6.76 10.38 11.69
C LEU A 58 -7.56 9.26 11.00
N LEU A 59 -8.05 8.29 11.79
CA LEU A 59 -8.85 7.17 11.27
C LEU A 59 -10.12 7.66 10.59
N LYS A 60 -10.82 8.64 11.18
CA LYS A 60 -12.00 9.25 10.56
C LYS A 60 -11.67 9.92 9.23
N CYS A 61 -10.54 10.62 9.14
CA CYS A 61 -10.11 11.28 7.90
C CYS A 61 -9.78 10.25 6.79
N LEU A 62 -9.12 9.15 7.15
CA LEU A 62 -8.84 8.05 6.22
C LEU A 62 -10.12 7.36 5.76
N TYR A 63 -11.07 7.12 6.67
CA TYR A 63 -12.36 6.55 6.34
C TYR A 63 -13.16 7.43 5.36
N MET A 64 -13.18 8.75 5.58
CA MET A 64 -13.82 9.66 4.62
C MET A 64 -13.13 9.59 3.24
N ALA A 65 -11.80 9.52 3.21
CA ALA A 65 -11.04 9.37 1.97
C ALA A 65 -11.33 8.04 1.25
N THR A 66 -11.58 6.94 1.97
CA THR A 66 -12.00 5.68 1.35
C THR A 66 -13.41 5.76 0.78
N MET A 67 -14.34 6.42 1.47
CA MET A 67 -15.71 6.64 0.96
C MET A 67 -15.72 7.51 -0.31
N GLU A 68 -14.79 8.45 -0.44
CA GLU A 68 -14.60 9.24 -1.68
C GLU A 68 -13.93 8.46 -2.81
N LEU A 69 -13.22 7.36 -2.52
CA LEU A 69 -12.60 6.50 -3.52
C LEU A 69 -13.58 5.47 -4.10
N GLU A 70 -14.60 5.09 -3.34
CA GLU A 70 -15.64 4.14 -3.74
C GLU A 70 -16.77 4.77 -4.57
N ARG A 71 -16.87 6.11 -4.57
CA ARG A 71 -17.80 6.88 -5.41
C ARG A 71 -17.20 7.22 -6.77
#